data_AF-A0A328TGP6-F1
#
_entry.id   AF-A0A328TGP6-F1
#
_cell.length_a   1.000
_cell.length_b   1.000
_cell.length_c   1.000
_cell.angle_alpha   90.00
_cell.angle_beta   90.00
_cell.angle_gamma   90.00
#
_symmetry.space_group_name_H-M   'P 1'
#
loop_
_entity.id
_entity.type
_entity.pdbx_description
1 polymer ?
#
loop_
_entity_poly.entity_id
_entity_poly.type
_entity_poly.pdbx_seq_one_letter_code
_entity_poly.pdbx_strand_id
1 'polypeptide(L)'
;DDYQIDQWNDCARLIANCVIYYNSAILSGLVDKFEKENNKKAIDVLANLSPVAWRHILLGGNYSFEDQIAITSLDRLLEEVDPLNDEDDTEYE
;
A
#
# COMPACT_ATOMS: atom_id res chain seq x y z
N ASP A 1 -15.59 23.50 -18.28
CA ASP A 1 -14.46 24.16 -18.96
C ASP A 1 -13.36 23.12 -19.08
N ASP A 2 -12.87 22.86 -20.29
CA ASP A 2 -12.05 21.68 -20.60
C ASP A 2 -10.77 21.63 -19.74
N TYR A 3 -10.24 22.80 -19.38
CA TYR A 3 -9.08 22.94 -18.48
C TYR A 3 -9.26 22.29 -17.10
N GLN A 4 -10.44 22.43 -16.49
CA GLN A 4 -10.70 21.85 -15.17
C GLN A 4 -10.78 20.32 -15.23
N ILE A 5 -11.26 19.79 -16.35
CA ILE A 5 -11.34 18.34 -16.61
C ILE A 5 -9.92 17.77 -16.76
N ASP A 6 -9.06 18.45 -17.52
CA ASP A 6 -7.66 18.04 -17.70
C ASP A 6 -6.90 18.05 -16.36
N GLN A 7 -7.08 19.10 -15.55
CA GLN A 7 -6.47 19.19 -14.22
C GLN A 7 -6.94 18.03 -13.31
N TRP A 8 -8.23 17.70 -13.35
CA TRP A 8 -8.76 16.56 -12.60
C TRP A 8 -8.14 15.23 -13.04
N ASN A 9 -8.01 15.01 -14.35
CA ASN A 9 -7.39 13.80 -14.90
C ASN A 9 -5.92 13.67 -14.50
N ASP A 10 -5.17 14.79 -14.49
CA ASP A 10 -3.77 14.80 -14.06
C ASP A 10 -3.64 14.49 -12.56
N CYS A 11 -4.51 15.05 -11.72
CA CYS A 11 -4.57 14.72 -10.28
C CYS A 11 -4.91 13.25 -10.04
N ALA A 12 -5.91 12.71 -10.76
CA ALA A 12 -6.29 11.31 -10.66
C ALA A 12 -5.14 10.38 -11.08
N ARG A 13 -4.43 10.72 -12.16
CA ARG A 13 -3.24 9.98 -12.63
C ARG A 13 -2.12 10.03 -11.60
N LEU A 14 -1.88 11.17 -10.98
CA LEU A 14 -0.89 11.32 -9.92
C LEU A 14 -1.20 10.40 -8.74
N ILE A 15 -2.44 10.44 -8.23
CA ILE A 15 -2.87 9.60 -7.09
C ILE A 15 -2.74 8.12 -7.44
N ALA A 16 -3.20 7.70 -8.63
CA ALA A 16 -3.08 6.32 -9.08
C ALA A 16 -1.62 5.86 -9.13
N ASN A 17 -0.71 6.69 -9.66
CA ASN A 17 0.72 6.40 -9.69
C ASN A 17 1.32 6.30 -8.29
N CYS A 18 0.93 7.18 -7.35
CA CYS A 18 1.38 7.09 -5.97
C CYS A 18 0.94 5.78 -5.32
N VAL A 19 -0.32 5.37 -5.50
CA VAL A 19 -0.83 4.09 -4.97
C VAL A 19 -0.03 2.91 -5.52
N ILE A 20 0.15 2.84 -6.84
CA ILE A 20 0.90 1.76 -7.49
C ILE A 20 2.34 1.73 -7.01
N TYR A 21 2.99 2.89 -6.90
CA TYR A 21 4.36 3.00 -6.41
C TYR A 21 4.50 2.44 -5.00
N TYR A 22 3.66 2.89 -4.05
CA TYR A 22 3.76 2.45 -2.66
C TYR A 22 3.43 0.97 -2.51
N ASN A 23 2.38 0.48 -3.16
CA ASN A 23 2.06 -0.95 -3.15
C ASN A 23 3.22 -1.78 -3.70
N SER A 24 3.82 -1.37 -4.82
CA SER A 24 4.96 -2.08 -5.41
C SER A 24 6.19 -2.05 -4.50
N ALA A 25 6.47 -0.91 -3.87
CA ALA A 25 7.61 -0.74 -2.98
C ALA A 25 7.47 -1.56 -1.69
N ILE A 26 6.26 -1.59 -1.11
CA ILE A 26 5.94 -2.42 0.06
C ILE A 26 6.11 -3.91 -0.30
N LEU A 27 5.47 -4.36 -1.39
CA LEU A 27 5.56 -5.76 -1.82
C LEU A 27 7.01 -6.18 -2.09
N SER A 28 7.78 -5.34 -2.78
CA SER A 28 9.19 -5.61 -3.06
C SER A 28 10.01 -5.73 -1.77
N GLY A 29 9.82 -4.79 -0.83
CA GLY A 29 10.52 -4.83 0.45
C GLY A 29 10.15 -6.03 1.32
N LEU A 30 8.88 -6.47 1.29
CA LEU A 30 8.45 -7.69 1.99
C LEU A 30 9.05 -8.94 1.37
N VAL A 31 9.11 -9.03 0.03
CA VAL A 31 9.79 -10.15 -0.64
C VAL A 31 11.26 -10.21 -0.21
N ASP A 32 11.98 -9.10 -0.26
CA ASP A 32 13.39 -9.03 0.16
C ASP A 32 13.60 -9.45 1.63
N LYS A 33 12.66 -9.11 2.52
CA LYS A 33 12.68 -9.51 3.93
C LYS A 33 12.49 -11.02 4.07
N PHE A 34 11.46 -11.59 3.47
CA PHE A 34 11.14 -13.01 3.61
C PHE A 34 12.10 -13.93 2.86
N GLU A 35 12.75 -13.45 1.79
CA GLU A 35 13.85 -14.18 1.15
C GLU A 35 15.03 -14.38 2.12
N LYS A 36 15.41 -13.34 2.87
CA LYS A 36 16.48 -13.42 3.89
C LYS A 36 16.12 -14.38 5.03
N GLU A 37 14.83 -14.45 5.38
CA GLU A 37 14.29 -15.35 6.41
C GLU A 37 14.03 -16.78 5.89
N ASN A 38 14.24 -17.05 4.59
CA ASN A 38 13.86 -18.30 3.91
C ASN A 38 12.37 -18.69 4.06
N ASN A 39 11.48 -17.71 4.24
CA ASN A 39 10.05 -17.93 4.43
C ASN A 39 9.31 -18.01 3.08
N LYS A 40 9.40 -19.18 2.42
CA LYS A 40 8.79 -19.42 1.10
C LYS A 40 7.26 -19.26 1.09
N LYS A 41 6.59 -19.60 2.19
CA LYS A 41 5.13 -19.49 2.29
C LYS A 41 4.67 -18.03 2.20
N ALA A 42 5.36 -17.12 2.88
CA ALA A 42 5.07 -15.69 2.81
C ALA A 42 5.31 -15.14 1.38
N ILE A 43 6.40 -15.54 0.74
CA ILE A 43 6.69 -15.13 -0.65
C ILE A 43 5.59 -15.59 -1.62
N ASP A 44 5.10 -16.83 -1.49
CA ASP A 44 4.02 -17.34 -2.34
C ASP A 44 2.72 -16.55 -2.16
N VAL A 45 2.38 -16.13 -0.93
CA VAL A 45 1.23 -15.25 -0.67
C VAL A 45 1.43 -13.89 -1.33
N LEU A 46 2.61 -13.27 -1.13
CA LEU A 46 2.93 -11.96 -1.69
C LEU A 46 2.90 -11.95 -3.22
N ALA A 47 3.32 -13.04 -3.87
CA ALA A 47 3.26 -13.18 -5.33
C ALA A 47 1.84 -13.14 -5.91
N ASN A 48 0.83 -13.45 -5.09
CA ASN A 48 -0.58 -13.37 -5.49
C ASN A 48 -1.20 -11.98 -5.26
N LEU A 49 -0.48 -11.06 -4.62
CA LEU A 49 -0.95 -9.69 -4.38
C LEU A 49 -0.64 -8.79 -5.57
N SER A 50 -1.60 -7.92 -5.90
CA SER A 50 -1.46 -6.98 -7.02
C SER A 50 -0.97 -5.61 -6.54
N PRO A 51 0.03 -5.00 -7.20
CA PRO A 51 0.42 -3.62 -6.92
C PRO A 51 -0.68 -2.60 -7.27
N VAL A 52 -1.70 -2.99 -8.04
CA VAL A 52 -2.85 -2.15 -8.41
C VAL A 52 -4.07 -2.43 -7.52
N ALA A 53 -3.92 -3.17 -6.41
CA ALA A 53 -5.03 -3.48 -5.51
C ALA A 53 -5.48 -2.23 -4.74
N TRP A 54 -6.77 -1.87 -4.88
CA TRP A 54 -7.36 -0.68 -4.24
C TRP A 54 -8.46 -1.00 -3.22
N ARG A 55 -8.80 -2.30 -3.05
CA ARG A 55 -9.93 -2.74 -2.22
C ARG A 55 -9.87 -2.25 -0.77
N HIS A 56 -8.67 -2.01 -0.25
CA HIS A 56 -8.43 -1.61 1.14
C HIS A 56 -8.02 -0.13 1.30
N ILE A 57 -8.16 0.70 0.25
CA ILE A 57 -7.79 2.12 0.28
C ILE A 57 -9.03 3.00 0.40
N LEU A 58 -9.18 3.72 1.52
CA LEU A 58 -10.32 4.60 1.79
C LEU A 58 -10.09 6.03 1.25
N LEU A 59 -10.21 6.25 -0.06
CA LEU A 59 -9.99 7.59 -0.64
C LEU A 59 -10.99 8.67 -0.18
N GLY A 60 -12.18 8.28 0.27
CA GLY A 60 -13.23 9.20 0.74
C GLY A 60 -13.15 9.56 2.23
N GLY A 61 -12.08 9.16 2.93
CA GLY A 61 -11.89 9.48 4.35
C GLY A 61 -11.65 10.97 4.62
N ASN A 62 -11.84 11.38 5.88
CA ASN A 62 -11.42 12.70 6.35
C ASN A 62 -9.96 12.62 6.79
N TYR A 63 -9.08 13.30 6.04
CA TYR A 63 -7.64 13.34 6.32
C TYR A 63 -7.24 14.76 6.75
N SER A 64 -6.68 14.89 7.95
CA SER A 64 -5.97 16.11 8.36
C SER A 64 -4.52 16.02 7.93
N PHE A 65 -4.07 16.99 7.13
CA PHE A 65 -2.66 17.18 6.89
C PHE A 65 -2.04 17.77 8.16
N GLU A 66 -1.49 16.91 9.01
CA GLU A 66 -0.63 17.37 10.09
C GLU A 66 0.74 17.78 9.54
N ASP A 67 1.41 18.71 10.23
CA ASP A 67 2.75 19.16 9.88
C ASP A 67 3.73 17.99 9.96
N GLN A 68 3.94 17.34 8.81
CA GLN A 68 4.91 16.28 8.57
C GLN A 68 4.90 15.15 9.62
N ILE A 69 3.77 14.43 9.75
CA ILE A 69 3.81 13.12 10.41
C ILE A 69 4.56 12.12 9.52
N ALA A 70 5.82 11.90 9.87
CA ALA A 70 6.46 10.59 10.06
C ALA A 70 6.29 9.45 9.03
N ILE A 71 5.82 9.68 7.80
CA ILE A 71 6.04 8.73 6.69
C ILE A 71 7.48 8.89 6.19
N THR A 72 8.47 8.79 7.08
CA THR A 72 9.87 9.08 6.72
C THR A 72 10.65 7.82 6.37
N SER A 73 10.10 6.62 6.59
CA SER A 73 10.76 5.38 6.21
C SER A 73 9.75 4.29 5.84
N LEU A 74 9.80 3.87 4.58
CA LEU A 74 9.13 2.68 4.09
C LEU A 74 9.58 1.44 4.88
N ASP A 75 10.85 1.39 5.29
CA ASP A 75 11.41 0.29 6.06
C ASP A 75 10.70 0.11 7.40
N ARG A 76 10.32 1.20 8.07
CA ARG A 76 9.52 1.11 9.31
C ARG A 76 8.15 0.49 9.09
N LEU A 77 7.48 0.83 7.99
CA LEU A 77 6.20 0.21 7.63
C LEU A 77 6.36 -1.30 7.39
N LEU A 78 7.49 -1.73 6.82
CA LEU A 78 7.77 -3.15 6.57
C LEU A 78 8.07 -3.96 7.84
N GLU A 79 8.53 -3.31 8.92
CA GLU A 79 8.75 -3.96 10.21
C GLU A 79 7.42 -4.39 10.86
N GLU A 80 6.37 -3.59 10.69
CA GLU A 80 5.05 -3.80 11.31
C GLU A 80 4.17 -4.82 10.56
N VAL A 81 4.51 -5.18 9.32
CA VAL A 81 3.70 -6.09 8.49
C VAL A 81 4.10 -7.55 8.69
N ASP A 82 3.13 -8.35 9.15
CA ASP A 82 3.17 -9.82 9.14
C ASP A 82 2.08 -10.38 8.20
N PRO A 83 2.43 -10.86 7.00
CA PRO A 83 1.47 -11.37 6.01
C PRO A 83 0.89 -12.75 6.38
N LEU A 84 1.29 -13.34 7.51
CA LEU A 84 0.76 -14.62 8.01
C LEU A 84 -0.08 -14.43 9.28
N ASN A 85 -0.29 -13.20 9.73
CA ASN A 85 -1.15 -12.91 10.87
C ASN A 85 -2.62 -12.90 10.42
N ASP A 86 -3.30 -14.04 10.58
CA ASP A 86 -4.72 -14.22 10.20
C ASP A 86 -5.71 -13.57 11.21
N GLU A 87 -5.26 -12.66 12.09
CA GLU A 87 -6.09 -12.09 13.16
C GLU A 87 -7.12 -11.03 12.67
N ASP A 88 -6.98 -10.50 11.46
CA ASP A 88 -7.85 -9.44 10.92
C ASP A 88 -9.16 -9.93 10.25
N ASP A 89 -9.38 -11.24 10.15
CA ASP A 89 -10.60 -11.84 9.57
C ASP A 89 -11.69 -12.17 10.63
N THR A 90 -11.60 -11.61 11.85
CA THR A 90 -12.74 -11.65 12.78
C THR A 90 -13.81 -10.65 12.36
N GLU A 91 -14.69 -11.14 11.49
CA GLU A 91 -15.96 -10.58 11.05
C GLU A 91 -16.73 -9.97 12.25
N TYR A 92 -16.89 -8.65 12.27
CA TYR A 92 -17.89 -8.01 13.14
C TYR A 92 -19.28 -8.31 12.58
N GLU A 93 -20.06 -9.09 13.33
CA GLU A 93 -21.48 -9.41 13.12
C GLU A 93 -22.38 -8.15 13.11
#